data_AF-A0AAU6AFF9-F1
#
_entry.id   AF-A0AAU6AFF9-F1
#
_cell.length_a   1.000
_cell.length_b   1.000
_cell.length_c   1.000
_cell.angle_alpha   90.00
_cell.angle_beta   90.00
_cell.angle_gamma   90.00
#
_symmetry.space_group_name_H-M   'P 1'
#
loop_
_entity.id
_entity.type
_entity.pdbx_description
1 polymer ?
#
loop_
_entity_poly.entity_id
_entity_poly.type
_entity_poly.pdbx_seq_one_letter_code
_entity_poly.pdbx_strand_id
1 'polypeptide(L)'
;MTEVLVVGGGPAGMAAALAARRHGARVVLLEAGDDVGGQYWRHLPGGRADTSERLWHHGWDRFVAMRDELLGDEGCEVVTGAHVWSVDRRDDAPPLVHVFVGEPDGQGREPRTFDPAALVLATGAYERTLPFPGWDLPGVFTAGAAQALAKGERVAVGRRVLVAGAGPFLLPVVSSLLRIGAEVAGVVEAAGPAQLARGWVTRPWQLLAARRKAGELAGYACQLAARRIPYRTGAAVVAAHGIDRVEAVTVARLTRYWTPIPGTERRIEVDAVCVSHGFVPRTELATAAGCAVGVDGAVTVDERQRTSVPGVLTAGELTGIGGVDLALAEGEIAGTVAAGGVPARGAVHERAVFRKFAARLAAAHGIRPGWRSWVDDDTVVCRCEDVTAGALRQAAELTGSRGLRSLKLTTRAGLGLCQGRTCGRTVEDMLTGSNGPGLLDPGRTAHRPVAIPVRLGELAASTSTSNREDVP
;
A
#
# COMPACT_ATOMS: atom_id res chain seq x y z
N MET A 1 1.91 17.24 -29.35
CA MET A 1 2.60 16.18 -28.58
C MET A 1 1.85 16.05 -27.25
N THR A 2 1.31 14.88 -26.93
CA THR A 2 0.47 14.71 -25.71
C THR A 2 1.33 14.87 -24.46
N GLU A 3 0.88 15.66 -23.49
CA GLU A 3 1.52 15.77 -22.17
C GLU A 3 0.86 14.81 -21.19
N VAL A 4 1.63 13.83 -20.73
CA VAL A 4 1.17 12.80 -19.79
C VAL A 4 1.82 13.04 -18.44
N LEU A 5 1.01 13.30 -17.43
CA LEU A 5 1.47 13.36 -16.04
C LEU A 5 1.26 12.00 -15.39
N VAL A 6 2.32 11.44 -14.79
CA VAL A 6 2.28 10.19 -14.05
C VAL A 6 2.55 10.48 -12.58
N VAL A 7 1.65 10.06 -11.69
CA VAL A 7 1.79 10.26 -10.24
C VAL A 7 2.13 8.94 -9.55
N GLY A 8 3.35 8.86 -9.03
CA GLY A 8 3.94 7.71 -8.36
C GLY A 8 4.98 7.02 -9.23
N GLY A 9 6.24 6.98 -8.80
CA GLY A 9 7.39 6.35 -9.46
C GLY A 9 7.61 4.89 -9.09
N GLY A 10 6.58 4.17 -8.62
CA GLY A 10 6.64 2.71 -8.42
C GLY A 10 6.63 1.93 -9.76
N PRO A 11 6.62 0.58 -9.72
CA PRO A 11 6.64 -0.24 -10.93
C PRO A 11 5.57 0.12 -11.97
N ALA A 12 4.34 0.39 -11.53
CA ALA A 12 3.26 0.80 -12.44
C ALA A 12 3.52 2.16 -13.09
N GLY A 13 3.96 3.15 -12.33
CA GLY A 13 4.21 4.48 -12.88
C GLY A 13 5.44 4.54 -13.78
N MET A 14 6.52 3.85 -13.43
CA MET A 14 7.68 3.73 -14.32
C MET A 14 7.31 3.05 -15.64
N ALA A 15 6.51 1.97 -15.60
CA ALA A 15 6.04 1.31 -16.82
C ALA A 15 5.09 2.22 -17.63
N ALA A 16 4.23 3.00 -16.97
CA ALA A 16 3.36 3.96 -17.64
C ALA A 16 4.16 5.09 -18.32
N ALA A 17 5.14 5.66 -17.62
CA ALA A 17 6.01 6.70 -18.17
C ALA A 17 6.75 6.19 -19.42
N LEU A 18 7.43 5.03 -19.33
CA LEU A 18 8.13 4.43 -20.46
C LEU A 18 7.19 4.12 -21.64
N ALA A 19 6.01 3.55 -21.36
CA ALA A 19 5.06 3.22 -22.41
C ALA A 19 4.51 4.48 -23.11
N ALA A 20 4.26 5.56 -22.37
CA ALA A 20 3.85 6.83 -22.94
C ALA A 20 4.97 7.45 -23.81
N ARG A 21 6.23 7.41 -23.33
CA ARG A 21 7.41 7.88 -24.08
C ARG A 21 7.60 7.13 -25.41
N ARG A 22 7.45 5.81 -25.40
CA ARG A 22 7.51 4.96 -26.60
C ARG A 22 6.44 5.28 -27.64
N HIS A 23 5.36 5.97 -27.24
CA HIS A 23 4.31 6.45 -28.13
C HIS A 23 4.39 7.97 -28.40
N GLY A 24 5.54 8.59 -28.10
CA GLY A 24 5.84 9.98 -28.49
C GLY A 24 5.22 11.06 -27.59
N ALA A 25 4.66 10.71 -26.44
CA ALA A 25 4.16 11.69 -25.47
C ALA A 25 5.30 12.34 -24.68
N ARG A 26 5.19 13.61 -24.29
CA ARG A 26 6.05 14.18 -23.23
C ARG A 26 5.53 13.69 -21.88
N VAL A 27 6.43 13.31 -20.99
CA VAL A 27 6.06 12.76 -19.69
C VAL A 27 6.66 13.59 -18.57
N VAL A 28 5.85 13.85 -17.55
CA VAL A 28 6.33 14.25 -16.22
C VAL A 28 5.96 13.14 -15.25
N LEU A 29 6.94 12.54 -14.58
CA LEU A 29 6.78 11.51 -13.56
C LEU A 29 7.05 12.13 -12.18
N LEU A 30 6.02 12.21 -11.34
CA LEU A 30 6.12 12.69 -9.98
C LEU A 30 6.33 11.54 -9.00
N GLU A 31 7.39 11.57 -8.22
CA GLU A 31 7.68 10.62 -7.13
C GLU A 31 7.91 11.37 -5.81
N ALA A 32 7.28 10.90 -4.75
CA ALA A 32 7.36 11.54 -3.43
C ALA A 32 8.63 11.18 -2.66
N GLY A 33 9.27 10.05 -2.99
CA GLY A 33 10.57 9.66 -2.46
C GLY A 33 11.74 10.32 -3.19
N ASP A 34 12.95 9.99 -2.73
CA ASP A 34 14.21 10.55 -3.26
C ASP A 34 14.60 9.98 -4.63
N ASP A 35 14.10 8.80 -4.98
CA ASP A 35 14.30 8.13 -6.27
C ASP A 35 13.06 7.29 -6.63
N VAL A 36 12.95 6.93 -7.90
CA VAL A 36 11.92 6.01 -8.41
C VAL A 36 12.15 4.58 -7.90
N GLY A 37 11.15 3.73 -8.11
CA GLY A 37 11.12 2.33 -7.70
C GLY A 37 10.07 2.03 -6.63
N GLY A 38 9.56 3.07 -5.97
CA GLY A 38 8.51 2.98 -4.96
C GLY A 38 8.87 2.01 -3.82
N GLN A 39 7.87 1.32 -3.29
CA GLN A 39 8.08 0.40 -2.16
C GLN A 39 8.76 -0.93 -2.57
N TYR A 40 8.59 -1.37 -3.82
CA TYR A 40 9.07 -2.69 -4.26
C TYR A 40 10.59 -2.71 -4.43
N TRP A 41 11.13 -1.69 -5.12
CA TRP A 41 12.56 -1.49 -5.33
C TRP A 41 13.16 -0.44 -4.39
N ARG A 42 12.55 -0.22 -3.22
CA ARG A 42 13.11 0.67 -2.19
C ARG A 42 14.55 0.27 -1.89
N HIS A 43 15.50 1.19 -2.05
CA HIS A 43 16.93 0.96 -1.93
C HIS A 43 17.58 2.09 -1.12
N LEU A 44 18.87 1.95 -0.81
CA LEU A 44 19.62 3.01 -0.12
C LEU A 44 19.66 4.28 -0.97
N PRO A 45 19.54 5.47 -0.36
CA PRO A 45 19.69 6.73 -1.08
C PRO A 45 21.09 6.83 -1.71
N GLY A 46 21.22 7.63 -2.78
CA GLY A 46 22.44 7.66 -3.62
C GLY A 46 23.76 7.83 -2.83
N GLY A 47 23.77 8.65 -1.78
CA GLY A 47 24.95 8.86 -0.92
C GLY A 47 25.35 7.66 -0.05
N ARG A 48 24.51 6.64 0.02
CA ARG A 48 24.72 5.38 0.77
C ARG A 48 24.57 4.15 -0.13
N ALA A 49 24.55 4.33 -1.46
CA ALA A 49 24.34 3.24 -2.39
C ALA A 49 25.40 2.13 -2.18
N ASP A 50 24.93 0.88 -2.19
CA ASP A 50 25.76 -0.30 -1.98
C ASP A 50 25.74 -1.19 -3.23
N THR A 51 26.91 -1.68 -3.64
CA THR A 51 27.06 -2.67 -4.74
C THR A 51 26.28 -3.98 -4.48
N SER A 52 25.89 -4.23 -3.23
CA SER A 52 25.09 -5.40 -2.82
C SER A 52 23.58 -5.25 -3.04
N GLU A 53 23.08 -4.08 -3.47
CA GLU A 53 21.62 -3.81 -3.63
C GLU A 53 20.90 -4.89 -4.44
N ARG A 54 21.53 -5.38 -5.52
CA ARG A 54 20.97 -6.43 -6.39
C ARG A 54 20.50 -7.67 -5.64
N LEU A 55 21.11 -7.95 -4.49
CA LEU A 55 20.79 -9.13 -3.72
C LEU A 55 19.52 -8.92 -2.87
N TRP A 56 19.17 -7.68 -2.51
CA TRP A 56 18.01 -7.32 -1.69
C TRP A 56 16.69 -7.30 -2.47
N HIS A 57 16.77 -7.33 -3.80
CA HIS A 57 15.63 -7.07 -4.67
C HIS A 57 15.47 -8.17 -5.71
N HIS A 58 14.22 -8.50 -6.01
CA HIS A 58 13.87 -9.26 -7.20
C HIS A 58 13.74 -8.31 -8.38
N GLY A 59 14.24 -8.71 -9.55
CA GLY A 59 14.16 -7.89 -10.76
C GLY A 59 14.94 -6.58 -10.69
N TRP A 60 16.04 -6.53 -9.94
CA TRP A 60 16.88 -5.32 -9.80
C TRP A 60 17.41 -4.83 -11.15
N ASP A 61 17.90 -5.72 -12.00
CA ASP A 61 18.44 -5.32 -13.32
C ASP A 61 17.35 -4.70 -14.21
N ARG A 62 16.11 -5.18 -14.10
CA ARG A 62 14.96 -4.58 -14.78
C ARG A 62 14.68 -3.17 -14.25
N PHE A 63 14.73 -2.99 -12.92
CA PHE A 63 14.57 -1.67 -12.31
C PHE A 63 15.64 -0.70 -12.79
N VAL A 64 16.91 -1.08 -12.72
CA VAL A 64 18.04 -0.25 -13.17
C VAL A 64 17.86 0.13 -14.63
N ALA A 65 17.57 -0.83 -15.51
CA ALA A 65 17.32 -0.54 -16.92
C ALA A 65 16.16 0.44 -17.14
N MET A 66 15.03 0.26 -16.44
CA MET A 66 13.87 1.16 -16.55
C MET A 66 14.17 2.56 -16.01
N ARG A 67 14.89 2.66 -14.89
CA ARG A 67 15.29 3.94 -14.29
C ARG A 67 16.24 4.67 -15.22
N ASP A 68 17.27 4.00 -15.71
CA ASP A 68 18.29 4.61 -16.57
C ASP A 68 17.66 5.03 -17.92
N GLU A 69 16.71 4.27 -18.47
CA GLU A 69 15.91 4.68 -19.65
C GLU A 69 15.08 5.94 -19.37
N LEU A 70 14.43 6.06 -18.21
CA LEU A 70 13.66 7.24 -17.83
C LEU A 70 14.52 8.48 -17.61
N LEU A 71 15.62 8.33 -16.86
CA LEU A 71 16.51 9.44 -16.51
C LEU A 71 17.36 9.92 -17.70
N GLY A 72 17.60 9.05 -18.69
CA GLY A 72 18.32 9.38 -19.91
C GLY A 72 17.45 9.94 -21.04
N ASP A 73 16.14 10.02 -20.87
CA ASP A 73 15.20 10.45 -21.91
C ASP A 73 14.81 11.93 -21.74
N GLU A 74 15.26 12.80 -22.65
CA GLU A 74 14.97 14.24 -22.64
C GLU A 74 13.48 14.61 -22.69
N GLY A 75 12.62 13.69 -23.16
CA GLY A 75 11.17 13.91 -23.16
C GLY A 75 10.46 13.39 -21.90
N CYS A 76 11.21 12.92 -20.90
CA CYS A 76 10.71 12.47 -19.61
C CYS A 76 11.35 13.27 -18.46
N GLU A 77 10.59 14.15 -17.82
CA GLU A 77 11.01 14.80 -16.59
C GLU A 77 10.63 13.93 -15.39
N VAL A 78 11.61 13.49 -14.59
CA VAL A 78 11.37 12.80 -13.31
C VAL A 78 11.56 13.81 -12.18
N VAL A 79 10.48 14.11 -11.45
CA VAL A 79 10.49 15.04 -10.32
C VAL A 79 10.36 14.24 -9.03
N THR A 80 11.46 14.12 -8.27
CA THR A 80 11.50 13.47 -6.96
C THR A 80 11.19 14.46 -5.84
N GLY A 81 10.87 13.97 -4.64
CA GLY A 81 10.33 14.81 -3.55
C GLY A 81 9.04 15.54 -3.93
N ALA A 82 8.31 15.04 -4.94
CA ALA A 82 7.12 15.63 -5.50
C ALA A 82 5.87 15.13 -4.76
N HIS A 83 5.29 16.04 -3.98
CA HIS A 83 4.21 15.75 -3.07
C HIS A 83 2.89 16.35 -3.59
N VAL A 84 2.08 15.52 -4.27
CA VAL A 84 0.74 15.93 -4.73
C VAL A 84 -0.18 16.13 -3.53
N TRP A 85 -0.69 17.35 -3.37
CA TRP A 85 -1.51 17.73 -2.21
C TRP A 85 -2.97 18.06 -2.56
N SER A 86 -3.25 18.51 -3.78
CA SER A 86 -4.62 18.69 -4.30
C SER A 86 -4.73 18.24 -5.74
N VAL A 87 -5.94 17.81 -6.11
CA VAL A 87 -6.33 17.48 -7.48
C VAL A 87 -7.68 18.15 -7.74
N ASP A 88 -7.68 19.12 -8.64
CA ASP A 88 -8.83 19.97 -8.89
C ASP A 88 -9.56 19.48 -10.14
N ARG A 89 -10.75 18.91 -9.90
CA ARG A 89 -11.59 18.33 -10.95
C ARG A 89 -12.08 19.40 -11.94
N ARG A 90 -12.07 19.05 -13.22
CA ARG A 90 -12.66 19.82 -14.33
C ARG A 90 -13.69 18.95 -15.06
N ASP A 91 -14.70 19.57 -15.67
CA ASP A 91 -15.79 18.83 -16.32
C ASP A 91 -15.39 18.28 -17.71
N ASP A 92 -14.66 19.06 -18.50
CA ASP A 92 -14.32 18.72 -19.90
C ASP A 92 -12.83 18.48 -20.14
N ALA A 93 -12.04 18.30 -19.07
CA ALA A 93 -10.59 18.11 -19.15
C ALA A 93 -10.07 17.26 -18.00
N PRO A 94 -8.86 16.65 -18.11
CA PRO A 94 -8.18 16.05 -16.97
C PRO A 94 -8.06 17.04 -15.80
N PRO A 95 -7.95 16.59 -14.54
CA PRO A 95 -7.86 17.51 -13.42
C PRO A 95 -6.52 18.26 -13.38
N LEU A 96 -6.51 19.45 -12.79
CA LEU A 96 -5.26 20.14 -12.43
C LEU A 96 -4.62 19.44 -11.23
N VAL A 97 -3.30 19.36 -11.20
CA VAL A 97 -2.56 18.67 -10.14
C VAL A 97 -1.62 19.64 -9.45
N HIS A 98 -1.82 19.83 -8.14
CA HIS A 98 -1.01 20.73 -7.31
C HIS A 98 -0.01 19.96 -6.47
N VAL A 99 1.25 20.41 -6.52
CA VAL A 99 2.41 19.69 -6.03
C VAL A 99 3.29 20.63 -5.23
N PHE A 100 3.88 20.13 -4.14
CA PHE A 100 5.04 20.73 -3.51
C PHE A 100 6.25 19.85 -3.76
N VAL A 101 7.35 20.44 -4.23
CA VAL A 101 8.62 19.74 -4.51
C VAL A 101 9.64 20.12 -3.44
N GLY A 102 10.22 19.12 -2.78
CA GLY A 102 11.27 19.30 -1.78
C GLY A 102 11.19 18.26 -0.67
N GLU A 103 12.00 18.45 0.38
CA GLU A 103 12.06 17.50 1.49
C GLU A 103 10.69 17.34 2.17
N PRO A 104 10.23 16.09 2.44
CA PRO A 104 9.01 15.84 3.21
C PRO A 104 9.04 16.60 4.55
N ASP A 105 7.95 17.29 4.88
CA ASP A 105 7.83 18.15 6.08
C ASP A 105 8.87 19.29 6.20
N GLY A 106 9.68 19.53 5.16
CA GLY A 106 10.62 20.64 5.07
C GLY A 106 9.93 22.02 5.05
N GLN A 107 10.75 23.08 5.05
CA GLN A 107 10.30 24.45 4.82
C GLN A 107 10.70 24.91 3.42
N GLY A 108 9.87 25.75 2.80
CA GLY A 108 10.20 26.37 1.51
C GLY A 108 10.14 25.42 0.31
N ARG A 109 9.29 24.38 0.35
CA ARG A 109 9.06 23.51 -0.81
C ARG A 109 8.52 24.32 -1.99
N GLU A 110 8.98 23.99 -3.19
CA GLU A 110 8.61 24.68 -4.42
C GLU A 110 7.18 24.28 -4.85
N PRO A 111 6.23 25.22 -4.95
CA PRO A 111 4.91 24.92 -5.49
C PRO A 111 4.98 24.74 -7.01
N ARG A 112 4.37 23.67 -7.53
CA ARG A 112 4.13 23.46 -8.96
C ARG A 112 2.68 23.08 -9.22
N THR A 113 2.15 23.52 -10.35
CA THR A 113 0.83 23.12 -10.85
C THR A 113 0.98 22.56 -12.24
N PHE A 114 0.36 21.40 -12.48
CA PHE A 114 0.38 20.73 -13.78
C PHE A 114 -1.02 20.69 -14.38
N ASP A 115 -1.11 21.03 -15.68
CA ASP A 115 -2.31 20.93 -16.50
C ASP A 115 -2.08 19.89 -17.62
N PRO A 116 -2.24 18.58 -17.34
CA PRO A 116 -1.88 17.55 -18.30
C PRO A 116 -3.00 17.27 -19.30
N ALA A 117 -2.62 16.79 -20.49
CA ALA A 117 -3.56 16.24 -21.48
C ALA A 117 -4.06 14.83 -21.09
N ALA A 118 -3.29 14.10 -20.28
CA ALA A 118 -3.72 12.86 -19.63
C ALA A 118 -3.02 12.66 -18.28
N LEU A 119 -3.73 12.10 -17.32
CA LEU A 119 -3.22 11.81 -15.97
C LEU A 119 -3.21 10.30 -15.72
N VAL A 120 -2.08 9.74 -15.31
CA VAL A 120 -1.96 8.36 -14.83
C VAL A 120 -1.69 8.36 -13.33
N LEU A 121 -2.63 7.81 -12.56
CA LEU A 121 -2.49 7.63 -11.11
C LEU A 121 -1.92 6.23 -10.80
N ALA A 122 -0.75 6.19 -10.17
CA ALA A 122 -0.04 4.97 -9.77
C ALA A 122 0.46 5.06 -8.31
N THR A 123 -0.36 5.62 -7.41
CA THR A 123 -0.01 5.98 -6.03
C THR A 123 0.15 4.83 -5.04
N GLY A 124 -0.02 3.58 -5.49
CA GLY A 124 0.22 2.38 -4.69
C GLY A 124 -0.83 2.08 -3.62
N ALA A 125 -0.42 1.49 -2.51
CA ALA A 125 -1.32 1.05 -1.44
C ALA A 125 -0.69 1.26 -0.07
N TYR A 126 -1.53 1.37 0.95
CA TYR A 126 -1.12 1.31 2.35
C TYR A 126 -1.15 -0.12 2.86
N GLU A 127 -0.30 -0.41 3.83
CA GLU A 127 -0.35 -1.69 4.52
C GLU A 127 -1.58 -1.78 5.44
N ARG A 128 -2.24 -2.94 5.43
CA ARG A 128 -3.39 -3.24 6.27
C ARG A 128 -2.93 -3.99 7.50
N THR A 129 -3.08 -3.40 8.67
CA THR A 129 -2.90 -4.07 9.96
C THR A 129 -4.23 -4.16 10.72
N LEU A 130 -4.39 -5.23 11.49
CA LEU A 130 -5.56 -5.46 12.34
C LEU A 130 -5.13 -5.24 13.79
N PRO A 131 -5.89 -4.45 14.57
CA PRO A 131 -5.56 -4.18 15.97
C PRO A 131 -5.75 -5.44 16.83
N PHE A 132 -5.00 -5.49 17.92
CA PHE A 132 -5.08 -6.46 19.01
C PHE A 132 -4.51 -5.80 20.27
N PRO A 133 -4.84 -6.23 21.49
CA PRO A 133 -4.30 -5.67 22.72
C PRO A 133 -2.77 -5.48 22.69
N GLY A 134 -2.30 -4.25 22.95
CA GLY A 134 -0.87 -3.90 22.95
C GLY A 134 -0.23 -3.70 21.57
N TRP A 135 -0.97 -3.70 20.46
CA TRP A 135 -0.43 -3.46 19.11
C TRP A 135 0.14 -2.03 18.90
N ASP A 136 -0.08 -1.13 19.84
CA ASP A 136 0.40 0.24 19.91
C ASP A 136 1.73 0.37 20.66
N LEU A 137 2.20 -0.69 21.33
CA LEU A 137 3.49 -0.70 22.03
C LEU A 137 4.68 -0.48 21.07
N PRO A 138 5.71 0.29 21.48
CA PRO A 138 7.00 0.31 20.78
C PRO A 138 7.54 -1.12 20.61
N GLY A 139 7.98 -1.50 19.41
CA GLY A 139 8.32 -2.88 19.07
C GLY A 139 7.26 -3.59 18.21
N VAL A 140 6.05 -3.04 18.11
CA VAL A 140 5.06 -3.48 17.10
C VAL A 140 5.25 -2.66 15.83
N PHE A 141 5.70 -3.33 14.76
CA PHE A 141 5.91 -2.73 13.45
C PHE A 141 4.95 -3.32 12.44
N THR A 142 4.60 -2.53 11.42
CA THR A 142 4.02 -3.14 10.22
C THR A 142 5.12 -3.88 9.45
N ALA A 143 4.79 -4.96 8.75
CA ALA A 143 5.81 -5.75 8.07
C ALA A 143 6.49 -4.98 6.93
N GLY A 144 5.74 -4.11 6.25
CA GLY A 144 6.25 -3.15 5.27
C GLY A 144 7.19 -2.11 5.88
N ALA A 145 6.91 -1.59 7.09
CA ALA A 145 7.81 -0.66 7.78
C ALA A 145 9.13 -1.36 8.16
N ALA A 146 9.07 -2.59 8.67
CA ALA A 146 10.26 -3.37 8.98
C ALA A 146 11.10 -3.66 7.73
N GLN A 147 10.46 -3.99 6.61
CA GLN A 147 11.14 -4.16 5.34
C GLN A 147 11.71 -2.84 4.80
N ALA A 148 11.01 -1.72 4.98
CA ALA A 148 11.49 -0.41 4.55
C ALA A 148 12.75 0.00 5.31
N LEU A 149 12.79 -0.20 6.63
CA LEU A 149 13.99 0.04 7.44
C LEU A 149 15.14 -0.90 7.06
N ALA A 150 14.85 -2.18 6.82
CA ALA A 150 15.88 -3.14 6.42
C ALA A 150 16.46 -2.83 5.02
N LYS A 151 15.61 -2.46 4.06
CA LYS A 151 16.01 -2.22 2.67
C LYS A 151 16.57 -0.83 2.44
N GLY A 152 15.91 0.21 2.95
CA GLY A 152 16.25 1.60 2.73
C GLY A 152 17.29 2.14 3.70
N GLU A 153 17.39 1.58 4.91
CA GLU A 153 18.27 2.12 5.96
C GLU A 153 19.29 1.12 6.51
N ARG A 154 19.14 -0.17 6.19
CA ARG A 154 19.91 -1.28 6.80
C ARG A 154 19.75 -1.36 8.32
N VAL A 155 18.57 -0.98 8.82
CA VAL A 155 18.25 -0.95 10.25
C VAL A 155 17.37 -2.13 10.64
N ALA A 156 17.75 -2.82 11.71
CA ALA A 156 16.94 -3.85 12.36
C ALA A 156 15.83 -3.21 13.21
N VAL A 157 14.62 -3.75 13.14
CA VAL A 157 13.51 -3.33 14.03
C VAL A 157 13.57 -3.95 15.43
N GLY A 158 14.40 -4.97 15.60
CA GLY A 158 14.60 -5.72 16.83
C GLY A 158 15.63 -6.82 16.63
N ARG A 159 16.14 -7.39 17.71
CA ARG A 159 17.10 -8.52 17.65
C ARG A 159 16.37 -9.83 17.47
N ARG A 160 15.23 -10.04 18.14
CA ARG A 160 14.42 -11.27 18.08
C ARG A 160 13.00 -10.93 17.67
N VAL A 161 12.69 -11.18 16.40
CA VAL A 161 11.47 -10.67 15.75
C VAL A 161 10.51 -11.82 15.41
N LEU A 162 9.22 -11.65 15.72
CA LEU A 162 8.16 -12.51 15.17
C LEU A 162 7.53 -11.82 13.96
N VAL A 163 7.27 -12.57 12.88
CA VAL A 163 6.52 -12.05 11.72
C VAL A 163 5.14 -12.70 11.70
N ALA A 164 4.07 -11.90 11.61
CA ALA A 164 2.71 -12.40 11.69
C ALA A 164 1.74 -11.68 10.74
N GLY A 165 0.63 -12.35 10.41
CA GLY A 165 -0.49 -11.77 9.69
C GLY A 165 -0.96 -12.68 8.57
N ALA A 166 -1.18 -12.15 7.36
CA ALA A 166 -1.70 -12.93 6.25
C ALA A 166 -1.12 -12.54 4.90
N GLY A 167 -0.69 -13.55 4.14
CA GLY A 167 -0.25 -13.41 2.76
C GLY A 167 1.21 -13.80 2.53
N PRO A 168 1.57 -14.05 1.26
CA PRO A 168 2.94 -14.39 0.89
C PRO A 168 3.95 -13.26 1.16
N PHE A 169 3.48 -12.02 1.39
CA PHE A 169 4.33 -10.88 1.72
C PHE A 169 5.12 -11.04 3.04
N LEU A 170 4.66 -11.91 3.96
CA LEU A 170 5.41 -12.20 5.18
C LEU A 170 6.81 -12.79 4.89
N LEU A 171 6.95 -13.55 3.80
CA LEU A 171 8.18 -14.24 3.42
C LEU A 171 9.33 -13.29 3.00
N PRO A 172 9.14 -12.33 2.07
CA PRO A 172 10.18 -11.35 1.75
C PRO A 172 10.55 -10.47 2.95
N VAL A 173 9.63 -10.22 3.89
CA VAL A 173 9.93 -9.50 5.14
C VAL A 173 10.90 -10.31 5.99
N VAL A 174 10.64 -11.60 6.19
CA VAL A 174 11.56 -12.52 6.88
C VAL A 174 12.94 -12.52 6.22
N SER A 175 13.00 -12.62 4.89
CA SER A 175 14.28 -12.59 4.16
C SER A 175 15.04 -11.29 4.40
N SER A 176 14.34 -10.15 4.43
CA SER A 176 14.94 -8.84 4.69
C SER A 176 15.49 -8.74 6.12
N LEU A 177 14.72 -9.23 7.11
CA LEU A 177 15.12 -9.26 8.52
C LEU A 177 16.33 -10.15 8.77
N LEU A 178 16.35 -11.36 8.21
CA LEU A 178 17.49 -12.26 8.34
C LEU A 178 18.77 -11.65 7.76
N ARG A 179 18.62 -10.84 6.72
CA ARG A 179 19.74 -10.24 6.01
C ARG A 179 20.36 -9.05 6.73
N ILE A 180 19.57 -8.30 7.49
CA ILE A 180 20.11 -7.30 8.44
C ILE A 180 20.56 -7.92 9.77
N GLY A 181 20.50 -9.26 9.90
CA GLY A 181 21.04 -9.99 11.05
C GLY A 181 20.06 -10.23 12.20
N ALA A 182 18.77 -9.99 12.02
CA ALA A 182 17.78 -10.26 13.06
C ALA A 182 17.52 -11.77 13.20
N GLU A 183 17.30 -12.23 14.44
CA GLU A 183 16.78 -13.56 14.75
C GLU A 183 15.27 -13.57 14.51
N VAL A 184 14.79 -14.39 13.58
CA VAL A 184 13.35 -14.53 13.34
C VAL A 184 12.80 -15.71 14.15
N ALA A 185 12.00 -15.41 15.17
CA ALA A 185 11.44 -16.40 16.10
C ALA A 185 10.39 -17.32 15.44
N GLY A 186 9.79 -16.87 14.34
CA GLY A 186 8.80 -17.62 13.58
C GLY A 186 7.96 -16.76 12.66
N VAL A 187 7.19 -17.44 11.81
CA VAL A 187 6.17 -16.85 10.94
C VAL A 187 4.81 -17.39 11.35
N VAL A 188 3.85 -16.49 11.58
CA VAL A 188 2.48 -16.81 11.99
C VAL A 188 1.50 -16.31 10.93
N GLU A 189 0.95 -17.24 10.16
CA GLU A 189 0.00 -16.98 9.07
C GLU A 189 -1.44 -17.29 9.52
N ALA A 190 -2.33 -16.32 9.39
CA ALA A 190 -3.72 -16.43 9.79
C ALA A 190 -4.53 -17.39 8.90
N ALA A 191 -4.18 -17.50 7.61
CA ALA A 191 -4.79 -18.45 6.71
C ALA A 191 -4.46 -19.90 7.12
N GLY A 192 -5.51 -20.71 7.31
CA GLY A 192 -5.37 -22.13 7.63
C GLY A 192 -5.04 -22.99 6.41
N PRO A 193 -4.49 -24.21 6.59
CA PRO A 193 -4.09 -25.10 5.49
C PRO A 193 -5.19 -25.38 4.47
N ALA A 194 -6.44 -25.61 4.94
CA ALA A 194 -7.58 -25.87 4.07
C ALA A 194 -8.02 -24.63 3.27
N GLN A 195 -7.75 -23.42 3.77
CA GLN A 195 -8.03 -22.18 3.05
C GLN A 195 -6.99 -21.95 1.97
N LEU A 196 -5.71 -22.14 2.31
CA LEU A 196 -4.60 -22.11 1.36
C LEU A 196 -4.87 -23.12 0.25
N ALA A 197 -5.05 -24.40 0.58
CA ALA A 197 -5.29 -25.45 -0.41
C ALA A 197 -6.45 -25.11 -1.37
N ARG A 198 -7.59 -24.59 -0.87
CA ARG A 198 -8.72 -24.19 -1.73
C ARG A 198 -8.39 -23.06 -2.71
N GLY A 199 -7.57 -22.10 -2.30
CA GLY A 199 -7.09 -21.03 -3.18
C GLY A 199 -6.20 -21.52 -4.31
N TRP A 200 -5.45 -22.61 -4.09
CA TRP A 200 -4.46 -23.15 -5.03
C TRP A 200 -4.96 -24.35 -5.86
N VAL A 201 -5.92 -25.13 -5.36
CA VAL A 201 -6.46 -26.33 -6.04
C VAL A 201 -7.43 -25.96 -7.18
N THR A 202 -8.00 -24.75 -7.18
CA THR A 202 -8.91 -24.31 -8.24
C THR A 202 -8.16 -23.92 -9.51
N ARG A 203 -7.98 -24.89 -10.41
CA ARG A 203 -7.41 -24.77 -11.78
C ARG A 203 -5.88 -24.55 -11.83
N PRO A 204 -5.07 -25.55 -11.43
CA PRO A 204 -3.61 -25.43 -11.35
C PRO A 204 -2.91 -25.12 -12.68
N TRP A 205 -3.52 -25.46 -13.83
CA TRP A 205 -2.97 -25.15 -15.16
C TRP A 205 -2.86 -23.64 -15.42
N GLN A 206 -3.69 -22.81 -14.77
CA GLN A 206 -3.63 -21.35 -14.88
C GLN A 206 -2.48 -20.73 -14.06
N LEU A 207 -1.79 -21.52 -13.23
CA LEU A 207 -0.59 -21.11 -12.49
C LEU A 207 0.71 -21.40 -13.26
N LEU A 208 0.64 -22.16 -14.36
CA LEU A 208 1.81 -22.43 -15.22
C LEU A 208 2.41 -21.12 -15.77
N ALA A 209 1.58 -20.09 -15.97
CA ALA A 209 2.03 -18.76 -16.40
C ALA A 209 2.66 -17.93 -15.27
N ALA A 210 2.35 -18.22 -14.01
CA ALA A 210 2.96 -17.60 -12.83
C ALA A 210 4.18 -18.41 -12.31
N ARG A 211 4.75 -19.31 -13.14
CA ARG A 211 5.88 -20.19 -12.79
C ARG A 211 7.06 -19.46 -12.15
N ARG A 212 7.32 -18.22 -12.55
CA ARG A 212 8.37 -17.38 -11.94
C ARG A 212 8.18 -17.22 -10.41
N LYS A 213 6.94 -17.14 -9.94
CA LYS A 213 6.61 -17.06 -8.50
C LYS A 213 6.87 -18.36 -7.73
N ALA A 214 6.88 -19.51 -8.39
CA ALA A 214 7.21 -20.78 -7.74
C ALA A 214 8.69 -20.82 -7.32
N GLY A 215 9.59 -20.27 -8.14
CA GLY A 215 11.01 -20.16 -7.82
C GLY A 215 11.26 -19.25 -6.61
N GLU A 216 10.61 -18.09 -6.56
CA GLU A 216 10.68 -17.17 -5.41
C GLU A 216 10.21 -17.87 -4.12
N LEU A 217 9.05 -18.54 -4.18
CA LEU A 217 8.48 -19.25 -3.03
C LEU A 217 9.39 -20.39 -2.53
N ALA A 218 9.98 -21.16 -3.46
CA ALA A 218 10.94 -22.21 -3.11
C ALA A 218 12.18 -21.64 -2.42
N GLY A 219 12.69 -20.50 -2.90
CA GLY A 219 13.80 -19.79 -2.26
C GLY A 219 13.49 -19.41 -0.81
N TYR A 220 12.31 -18.84 -0.55
CA TYR A 220 11.89 -18.52 0.81
C TYR A 220 11.72 -19.78 1.68
N ALA A 221 11.12 -20.85 1.15
CA ALA A 221 10.95 -22.10 1.88
C ALA A 221 12.29 -22.73 2.28
N CYS A 222 13.27 -22.74 1.37
CA CYS A 222 14.63 -23.19 1.65
C CYS A 222 15.30 -22.34 2.74
N GLN A 223 15.13 -21.02 2.71
CA GLN A 223 15.68 -20.11 3.72
C GLN A 223 15.10 -20.39 5.11
N LEU A 224 13.77 -20.57 5.20
CA LEU A 224 13.11 -20.93 6.46
C LEU A 224 13.61 -22.28 6.98
N ALA A 225 13.70 -23.29 6.12
CA ALA A 225 14.15 -24.63 6.48
C ALA A 225 15.62 -24.65 6.96
N ALA A 226 16.51 -23.97 6.24
CA ALA A 226 17.94 -23.89 6.58
C ALA A 226 18.17 -23.23 7.95
N ARG A 227 17.34 -22.25 8.32
CA ARG A 227 17.39 -21.55 9.61
C ARG A 227 16.47 -22.15 10.68
N ARG A 228 15.75 -23.24 10.36
CA ARG A 228 14.75 -23.91 11.22
C ARG A 228 13.68 -22.94 11.77
N ILE A 229 13.29 -21.96 10.97
CA ILE A 229 12.28 -20.96 11.37
C ILE A 229 10.90 -21.59 11.25
N PRO A 230 10.10 -21.66 12.35
CA PRO A 230 8.79 -22.28 12.30
C PRO A 230 7.80 -21.43 11.50
N TYR A 231 7.07 -22.05 10.57
CA TYR A 231 5.95 -21.44 9.85
C TYR A 231 4.62 -22.04 10.34
N ARG A 232 3.80 -21.24 11.02
CA ARG A 232 2.54 -21.67 11.65
C ARG A 232 1.35 -21.08 10.90
N THR A 233 0.57 -21.92 10.24
CA THR A 233 -0.70 -21.53 9.58
C THR A 233 -1.90 -21.65 10.51
N GLY A 234 -2.94 -20.87 10.27
CA GLY A 234 -4.18 -20.89 11.05
C GLY A 234 -3.97 -20.38 12.48
N ALA A 235 -3.09 -19.40 12.66
CA ALA A 235 -2.79 -18.78 13.94
C ALA A 235 -2.56 -17.27 13.75
N ALA A 236 -2.72 -16.48 14.80
CA ALA A 236 -2.40 -15.05 14.79
C ALA A 236 -1.80 -14.61 16.13
N VAL A 237 -1.09 -13.48 16.10
CA VAL A 237 -0.77 -12.72 17.29
C VAL A 237 -2.06 -12.04 17.76
N VAL A 238 -2.46 -12.30 19.01
CA VAL A 238 -3.71 -11.79 19.61
C VAL A 238 -3.46 -10.84 20.78
N ALA A 239 -2.21 -10.72 21.25
CA ALA A 239 -1.79 -9.69 22.21
C ALA A 239 -0.27 -9.46 22.10
N ALA A 240 0.18 -8.23 22.33
CA ALA A 240 1.58 -7.91 22.63
C ALA A 240 1.69 -7.44 24.09
N HIS A 241 2.82 -7.73 24.71
CA HIS A 241 3.06 -7.53 26.14
C HIS A 241 4.35 -6.79 26.37
N GLY A 242 4.33 -5.88 27.34
CA GLY A 242 5.48 -5.12 27.81
C GLY A 242 5.03 -3.81 28.47
N ILE A 243 5.99 -3.10 29.06
CA ILE A 243 5.73 -1.79 29.68
C ILE A 243 6.14 -0.68 28.71
N ASP A 244 7.45 -0.54 28.45
CA ASP A 244 7.97 0.51 27.56
C ASP A 244 8.08 0.06 26.10
N ARG A 245 8.17 -1.25 25.88
CA ARG A 245 8.30 -1.88 24.56
C ARG A 245 7.84 -3.33 24.60
N VAL A 246 7.65 -3.95 23.45
CA VAL A 246 7.36 -5.38 23.33
C VAL A 246 8.46 -6.22 23.97
N GLU A 247 8.05 -7.13 24.85
CA GLU A 247 8.90 -8.16 25.46
C GLU A 247 8.40 -9.57 25.14
N ALA A 248 7.12 -9.69 24.79
CA ALA A 248 6.54 -10.93 24.30
C ALA A 248 5.25 -10.68 23.52
N VAL A 249 4.80 -11.71 22.81
CA VAL A 249 3.49 -11.75 22.17
C VAL A 249 2.75 -13.04 22.54
N THR A 250 1.43 -12.97 22.59
CA THR A 250 0.56 -14.14 22.66
C THR A 250 0.12 -14.51 21.24
N VAL A 251 0.36 -15.77 20.87
CA VAL A 251 -0.15 -16.37 19.63
C VAL A 251 -1.24 -17.37 19.97
N ALA A 252 -2.36 -17.34 19.24
CA ALA A 252 -3.46 -18.28 19.40
C ALA A 252 -3.80 -18.96 18.06
N ARG A 253 -4.34 -20.18 18.11
CA ARG A 253 -4.90 -20.84 16.92
C ARG A 253 -6.21 -20.16 16.55
N LEU A 254 -6.52 -20.17 15.27
CA LEU A 254 -7.72 -19.54 14.70
C LEU A 254 -8.68 -20.58 14.15
N THR A 255 -9.98 -20.27 14.21
CA THR A 255 -11.00 -20.93 13.39
C THR A 255 -10.87 -20.50 11.92
N ARG A 256 -11.63 -21.14 11.03
CA ARG A 256 -11.69 -20.73 9.60
C ARG A 256 -12.18 -19.29 9.37
N TYR A 257 -12.78 -18.68 10.38
CA TYR A 257 -13.27 -17.30 10.34
C TYR A 257 -12.32 -16.32 11.01
N TRP A 258 -11.15 -16.77 11.48
CA TRP A 258 -10.18 -16.00 12.25
C TRP A 258 -10.64 -15.61 13.65
N THR A 259 -11.55 -16.38 14.25
CA THR A 259 -11.81 -16.28 15.70
C THR A 259 -10.73 -17.05 16.46
N PRO A 260 -10.08 -16.48 17.49
CA PRO A 260 -9.15 -17.22 18.35
C PRO A 260 -9.84 -18.40 19.02
N ILE A 261 -9.13 -19.51 19.18
CA ILE A 261 -9.60 -20.71 19.87
C ILE A 261 -9.09 -20.66 21.31
N PRO A 262 -9.98 -20.51 22.31
CA PRO A 262 -9.57 -20.46 23.72
C PRO A 262 -8.77 -21.70 24.15
N GLY A 263 -7.77 -21.49 25.00
CA GLY A 263 -6.89 -22.55 25.52
C GLY A 263 -5.75 -22.94 24.57
N THR A 264 -5.59 -22.24 23.44
CA THR A 264 -4.52 -22.48 22.47
C THR A 264 -3.42 -21.42 22.49
N GLU A 265 -3.55 -20.45 23.40
CA GLU A 265 -2.65 -19.33 23.58
C GLU A 265 -1.24 -19.81 23.97
N ARG A 266 -0.24 -19.20 23.37
CA ARG A 266 1.17 -19.43 23.68
C ARG A 266 1.91 -18.11 23.71
N ARG A 267 2.63 -17.86 24.79
CA ARG A 267 3.53 -16.72 24.92
C ARG A 267 4.84 -17.02 24.19
N ILE A 268 5.33 -16.05 23.42
CA ILE A 268 6.62 -16.09 22.74
C ILE A 268 7.36 -14.80 23.08
N GLU A 269 8.53 -14.90 23.72
CA GLU A 269 9.36 -13.74 24.08
C GLU A 269 10.01 -13.12 22.86
N VAL A 270 9.79 -11.85 22.57
CA VAL A 270 10.35 -11.15 21.40
C VAL A 270 10.55 -9.70 21.75
N ASP A 271 11.51 -9.03 21.11
CA ASP A 271 11.67 -7.58 21.27
C ASP A 271 11.00 -6.78 20.16
N ALA A 272 10.56 -7.45 19.09
CA ALA A 272 9.71 -6.86 18.07
C ALA A 272 8.75 -7.88 17.43
N VAL A 273 7.63 -7.38 16.92
CA VAL A 273 6.68 -8.13 16.10
C VAL A 273 6.31 -7.33 14.86
N CYS A 274 6.40 -7.97 13.70
CA CYS A 274 6.04 -7.38 12.41
C CYS A 274 4.68 -7.94 11.96
N VAL A 275 3.66 -7.09 11.85
CA VAL A 275 2.29 -7.50 11.50
C VAL A 275 1.83 -6.97 10.15
N SER A 276 1.19 -7.81 9.33
CA SER A 276 0.63 -7.41 8.04
C SER A 276 -0.50 -8.33 7.58
N HIS A 277 -1.66 -7.77 7.28
CA HIS A 277 -2.85 -8.52 6.86
C HIS A 277 -3.29 -8.17 5.43
N GLY A 278 -2.33 -7.72 4.61
CA GLY A 278 -2.55 -7.31 3.23
C GLY A 278 -2.38 -5.80 3.05
N PHE A 279 -3.04 -5.25 2.04
CA PHE A 279 -2.89 -3.86 1.63
C PHE A 279 -4.24 -3.24 1.26
N VAL A 280 -4.34 -1.92 1.38
CA VAL A 280 -5.51 -1.11 0.99
C VAL A 280 -5.07 -0.10 -0.08
N PRO A 281 -5.73 -0.06 -1.24
CA PRO A 281 -5.43 0.91 -2.30
C PRO A 281 -5.39 2.38 -1.80
N ARG A 282 -4.41 3.17 -2.26
CA ARG A 282 -4.25 4.59 -1.93
C ARG A 282 -5.11 5.48 -2.85
N THR A 283 -6.43 5.44 -2.65
CA THR A 283 -7.41 6.04 -3.57
C THR A 283 -7.71 7.52 -3.34
N GLU A 284 -7.01 8.23 -2.44
CA GLU A 284 -7.34 9.61 -2.09
C GLU A 284 -7.30 10.55 -3.30
N LEU A 285 -6.23 10.49 -4.12
CA LEU A 285 -6.11 11.35 -5.32
C LEU A 285 -7.14 10.98 -6.39
N ALA A 286 -7.41 9.68 -6.58
CA ALA A 286 -8.43 9.23 -7.52
C ALA A 286 -9.84 9.66 -7.07
N THR A 287 -10.10 9.62 -5.76
CA THR A 287 -11.36 10.09 -5.16
C THR A 287 -11.50 11.59 -5.33
N ALA A 288 -10.44 12.37 -5.11
CA ALA A 288 -10.41 13.82 -5.35
C ALA A 288 -10.65 14.17 -6.83
N ALA A 289 -10.07 13.39 -7.75
CA ALA A 289 -10.35 13.51 -9.19
C ALA A 289 -11.80 13.14 -9.57
N GLY A 290 -12.54 12.47 -8.69
CA GLY A 290 -13.91 12.03 -8.95
C GLY A 290 -14.02 10.62 -9.57
N CYS A 291 -12.96 9.83 -9.55
CA CYS A 291 -12.98 8.45 -10.03
C CYS A 291 -13.87 7.56 -9.15
N ALA A 292 -14.62 6.66 -9.79
CA ALA A 292 -15.44 5.68 -9.09
C ALA A 292 -14.58 4.64 -8.35
N VAL A 293 -14.86 4.43 -7.07
CA VAL A 293 -14.20 3.45 -6.20
C VAL A 293 -15.15 2.29 -5.90
N GLY A 294 -14.68 1.07 -6.13
CA GLY A 294 -15.43 -0.15 -5.88
C GLY A 294 -15.57 -0.48 -4.39
N VAL A 295 -16.42 -1.47 -4.09
CA VAL A 295 -16.67 -1.94 -2.70
C VAL A 295 -15.45 -2.57 -2.03
N ASP A 296 -14.48 -3.02 -2.82
CA ASP A 296 -13.18 -3.51 -2.40
C ASP A 296 -12.19 -2.37 -2.06
N GLY A 297 -12.58 -1.11 -2.34
CA GLY A 297 -11.76 0.07 -2.13
C GLY A 297 -10.80 0.38 -3.29
N ALA A 298 -10.86 -0.36 -4.39
CA ALA A 298 -10.04 -0.12 -5.58
C ALA A 298 -10.73 0.84 -6.56
N VAL A 299 -9.96 1.55 -7.37
CA VAL A 299 -10.50 2.37 -8.47
C VAL A 299 -11.04 1.46 -9.57
N THR A 300 -12.27 1.72 -10.00
CA THR A 300 -12.88 0.96 -11.10
C THR A 300 -12.28 1.39 -12.43
N VAL A 301 -11.80 0.42 -13.21
CA VAL A 301 -11.18 0.68 -14.51
C VAL A 301 -11.67 -0.30 -15.59
N ASP A 302 -11.68 0.15 -16.84
CA ASP A 302 -11.93 -0.70 -18.01
C ASP A 302 -10.72 -1.59 -18.37
N GLU A 303 -10.80 -2.34 -19.47
CA GLU A 303 -9.68 -3.19 -19.94
C GLU A 303 -8.45 -2.40 -20.39
N ARG A 304 -8.60 -1.11 -20.65
CA ARG A 304 -7.58 -0.16 -21.10
C ARG A 304 -7.10 0.76 -19.98
N GLN A 305 -7.42 0.43 -18.72
CA GLN A 305 -7.03 1.17 -17.52
C GLN A 305 -7.61 2.59 -17.42
N ARG A 306 -8.69 2.88 -18.17
CA ARG A 306 -9.43 4.15 -18.05
C ARG A 306 -10.35 4.11 -16.85
N THR A 307 -10.39 5.20 -16.09
CA THR A 307 -11.33 5.37 -14.98
C THR A 307 -12.68 5.90 -15.48
N SER A 308 -13.60 6.18 -14.56
CA SER A 308 -14.85 6.89 -14.85
C SER A 308 -14.66 8.37 -15.22
N VAL A 309 -13.48 8.93 -15.02
CA VAL A 309 -13.16 10.33 -15.33
C VAL A 309 -12.37 10.37 -16.66
N PRO A 310 -12.87 11.07 -17.69
CA PRO A 310 -12.16 11.21 -18.96
C PRO A 310 -10.74 11.77 -18.77
N GLY A 311 -9.78 11.20 -19.49
CA GLY A 311 -8.38 11.61 -19.40
C GLY A 311 -7.65 11.16 -18.13
N VAL A 312 -8.31 10.49 -17.18
CA VAL A 312 -7.68 9.89 -16.00
C VAL A 312 -7.61 8.37 -16.13
N LEU A 313 -6.40 7.85 -16.03
CA LEU A 313 -6.07 6.43 -16.04
C LEU A 313 -5.46 6.03 -14.71
N THR A 314 -5.48 4.73 -14.41
CA THR A 314 -4.98 4.22 -13.14
C THR A 314 -4.35 2.84 -13.30
N ALA A 315 -3.25 2.59 -12.59
CA ALA A 315 -2.50 1.35 -12.71
C ALA A 315 -1.91 0.87 -11.39
N GLY A 316 -1.63 -0.43 -11.32
CA GLY A 316 -1.03 -1.06 -10.16
C GLY A 316 -2.02 -1.20 -9.00
N GLU A 317 -1.51 -1.10 -7.79
CA GLU A 317 -2.24 -1.44 -6.57
C GLU A 317 -3.51 -0.58 -6.35
N LEU A 318 -3.65 0.56 -7.04
CA LEU A 318 -4.88 1.36 -7.04
C LEU A 318 -6.08 0.61 -7.65
N THR A 319 -5.83 -0.31 -8.59
CA THR A 319 -6.88 -1.10 -9.26
C THR A 319 -7.11 -2.45 -8.59
N GLY A 320 -6.47 -2.67 -7.44
CA GLY A 320 -6.52 -3.91 -6.66
C GLY A 320 -5.12 -4.46 -6.36
N ILE A 321 -5.02 -5.24 -5.29
CA ILE A 321 -3.72 -5.71 -4.79
C ILE A 321 -3.24 -6.93 -5.58
N GLY A 322 -2.20 -6.78 -6.41
CA GLY A 322 -1.81 -7.82 -7.36
C GLY A 322 -0.31 -8.03 -7.58
N GLY A 323 0.54 -7.18 -7.02
CA GLY A 323 1.98 -7.32 -7.06
C GLY A 323 2.62 -6.77 -8.34
N VAL A 324 3.95 -6.84 -8.36
CA VAL A 324 4.80 -6.13 -9.34
C VAL A 324 4.48 -6.47 -10.80
N ASP A 325 4.23 -7.74 -11.13
CA ASP A 325 4.01 -8.16 -12.51
C ASP A 325 2.69 -7.61 -13.05
N LEU A 326 1.64 -7.60 -12.22
CA LEU A 326 0.38 -6.95 -12.57
C LEU A 326 0.57 -5.44 -12.72
N ALA A 327 1.26 -4.82 -11.76
CA ALA A 327 1.51 -3.39 -11.75
C ALA A 327 2.24 -2.91 -13.01
N LEU A 328 3.24 -3.65 -13.47
CA LEU A 328 3.98 -3.35 -14.70
C LEU A 328 3.10 -3.46 -15.95
N ALA A 329 2.33 -4.55 -16.09
CA ALA A 329 1.44 -4.74 -17.23
C ALA A 329 0.32 -3.67 -17.28
N GLU A 330 -0.25 -3.35 -16.13
CA GLU A 330 -1.24 -2.29 -15.99
C GLU A 330 -0.66 -0.89 -16.26
N GLY A 331 0.56 -0.63 -15.82
CA GLY A 331 1.29 0.59 -16.11
C GLY A 331 1.51 0.77 -17.60
N GLU A 332 2.02 -0.28 -18.28
CA GLU A 332 2.25 -0.25 -19.72
C GLU A 332 0.96 0.05 -20.51
N ILE A 333 -0.16 -0.57 -20.13
CA ILE A 333 -1.47 -0.30 -20.74
C ILE A 333 -1.88 1.16 -20.50
N ALA A 334 -1.82 1.63 -19.25
CA ALA A 334 -2.24 2.99 -18.90
C ALA A 334 -1.39 4.04 -19.62
N GLY A 335 -0.06 3.89 -19.64
CA GLY A 335 0.84 4.81 -20.33
C GLY A 335 0.62 4.85 -21.84
N THR A 336 0.46 3.67 -22.47
CA THR A 336 0.17 3.58 -23.91
C THR A 336 -1.13 4.30 -24.26
N VAL A 337 -2.19 4.07 -23.48
CA VAL A 337 -3.51 4.68 -23.74
C VAL A 337 -3.50 6.17 -23.43
N ALA A 338 -2.78 6.62 -22.39
CA ALA A 338 -2.61 8.03 -22.07
C ALA A 338 -1.93 8.81 -23.23
N ALA A 339 -1.00 8.17 -23.93
CA ALA A 339 -0.34 8.73 -25.11
C ALA A 339 -1.19 8.62 -26.41
N GLY A 340 -2.38 8.04 -26.36
CA GLY A 340 -3.25 7.82 -27.53
C GLY A 340 -2.93 6.56 -28.35
N GLY A 341 -2.05 5.70 -27.84
CA GLY A 341 -1.66 4.44 -28.48
C GLY A 341 -2.63 3.27 -28.24
N VAL A 342 -2.29 2.12 -28.81
CA VAL A 342 -3.01 0.85 -28.63
C VAL A 342 -2.12 -0.12 -27.85
N PRO A 343 -2.56 -0.61 -26.67
CA PRO A 343 -1.77 -1.52 -25.86
C PRO A 343 -1.33 -2.79 -26.60
N ALA A 344 -0.10 -3.24 -26.34
CA ALA A 344 0.39 -4.49 -26.85
C ALA A 344 -0.44 -5.67 -26.31
N ARG A 345 -0.67 -6.68 -27.15
CA ARG A 345 -1.40 -7.91 -26.77
C ARG A 345 -0.74 -8.62 -25.58
N GLY A 346 0.59 -8.52 -25.46
CA GLY A 346 1.37 -9.08 -24.35
C GLY A 346 0.95 -8.50 -23.00
N ALA A 347 0.96 -7.17 -22.85
CA ALA A 347 0.55 -6.51 -21.61
C ALA A 347 -0.90 -6.81 -21.22
N VAL A 348 -1.82 -6.83 -22.20
CA VAL A 348 -3.23 -7.20 -21.95
C VAL A 348 -3.34 -8.64 -21.44
N HIS A 349 -2.57 -9.56 -22.02
CA HIS A 349 -2.53 -10.95 -21.59
C HIS A 349 -1.94 -11.10 -20.18
N GLU A 350 -0.79 -10.48 -19.90
CA GLU A 350 -0.15 -10.50 -18.58
C GLU A 350 -1.06 -9.95 -17.50
N ARG A 351 -1.72 -8.81 -17.76
CA ARG A 351 -2.73 -8.24 -16.86
C ARG A 351 -3.84 -9.24 -16.55
N ALA A 352 -4.39 -9.91 -17.56
CA ALA A 352 -5.46 -10.90 -17.36
C ALA A 352 -5.00 -12.12 -16.55
N VAL A 353 -3.76 -12.57 -16.74
CA VAL A 353 -3.15 -13.67 -15.96
C VAL A 353 -2.96 -13.26 -14.50
N PHE A 354 -2.31 -12.13 -14.25
CA PHE A 354 -1.96 -11.74 -12.90
C PHE A 354 -3.15 -11.20 -12.09
N ARG A 355 -4.20 -10.66 -12.73
CA ARG A 355 -5.49 -10.39 -12.04
C ARG A 355 -6.13 -11.66 -11.49
N LYS A 356 -6.15 -12.74 -12.27
CA LYS A 356 -6.68 -14.04 -11.80
C LYS A 356 -5.82 -14.60 -10.67
N PHE A 357 -4.51 -14.42 -10.74
CA PHE A 357 -3.59 -14.81 -9.68
C PHE A 357 -3.83 -14.01 -8.38
N ALA A 358 -3.96 -12.69 -8.49
CA ALA A 358 -4.27 -11.79 -7.38
C ALA A 358 -5.60 -12.17 -6.69
N ALA A 359 -6.65 -12.45 -7.47
CA ALA A 359 -7.94 -12.88 -6.94
C ALA A 359 -7.84 -14.20 -6.12
N ARG A 360 -6.97 -15.14 -6.53
CA ARG A 360 -6.71 -16.36 -5.77
C ARG A 360 -5.96 -16.09 -4.48
N LEU A 361 -4.95 -15.22 -4.51
CA LEU A 361 -4.24 -14.80 -3.29
C LEU A 361 -5.20 -14.14 -2.30
N ALA A 362 -6.07 -13.24 -2.77
CA ALA A 362 -7.10 -12.63 -1.96
C ALA A 362 -8.08 -13.67 -1.39
N ALA A 363 -8.48 -14.68 -2.16
CA ALA A 363 -9.33 -15.76 -1.66
C ALA A 363 -8.62 -16.63 -0.60
N ALA A 364 -7.33 -16.88 -0.78
CA ALA A 364 -6.52 -17.72 0.11
C ALA A 364 -6.10 -17.01 1.40
N HIS A 365 -5.75 -15.73 1.34
CA HIS A 365 -5.15 -14.97 2.45
C HIS A 365 -6.00 -13.80 2.93
N GLY A 366 -7.15 -13.55 2.30
CA GLY A 366 -8.02 -12.43 2.64
C GLY A 366 -8.55 -12.49 4.07
N ILE A 367 -8.71 -11.29 4.64
CA ILE A 367 -9.17 -11.05 6.01
C ILE A 367 -10.54 -11.70 6.25
N ARG A 368 -10.71 -12.34 7.42
CA ARG A 368 -11.95 -13.02 7.81
C ARG A 368 -12.62 -12.35 9.01
N PRO A 369 -13.96 -12.28 9.06
CA PRO A 369 -14.70 -11.41 9.96
C PRO A 369 -14.49 -11.65 11.46
N GLY A 370 -14.01 -12.83 11.84
CA GLY A 370 -13.72 -13.20 13.22
C GLY A 370 -12.55 -12.44 13.84
N TRP A 371 -11.72 -11.75 13.04
CA TRP A 371 -10.65 -10.90 13.58
C TRP A 371 -11.15 -9.82 14.55
N ARG A 372 -12.41 -9.37 14.39
CA ARG A 372 -13.03 -8.37 15.27
C ARG A 372 -13.12 -8.83 16.73
N SER A 373 -13.08 -10.14 16.97
CA SER A 373 -13.04 -10.74 18.32
C SER A 373 -11.65 -10.67 18.97
N TRP A 374 -10.62 -10.21 18.25
CA TRP A 374 -9.28 -9.98 18.82
C TRP A 374 -9.21 -8.68 19.62
N VAL A 375 -10.22 -7.83 19.50
CA VAL A 375 -10.19 -6.43 19.91
C VAL A 375 -11.07 -6.22 21.13
N ASP A 376 -10.41 -5.98 22.26
CA ASP A 376 -11.04 -5.69 23.54
C ASP A 376 -11.39 -4.20 23.62
N ASP A 377 -12.24 -3.80 24.58
CA ASP A 377 -12.72 -2.41 24.67
C ASP A 377 -11.59 -1.39 24.87
N ASP A 378 -10.52 -1.76 25.59
CA ASP A 378 -9.37 -0.90 25.83
C ASP A 378 -8.38 -0.85 24.65
N THR A 379 -8.58 -1.66 23.62
CA THR A 379 -7.66 -1.69 22.47
C THR A 379 -7.76 -0.39 21.68
N VAL A 380 -6.68 0.37 21.62
CA VAL A 380 -6.58 1.58 20.78
C VAL A 380 -6.84 1.21 19.32
N VAL A 381 -7.75 1.88 18.63
CA VAL A 381 -8.02 1.68 17.20
C VAL A 381 -7.47 2.84 16.38
N CYS A 382 -7.61 4.08 16.86
CA CYS A 382 -7.02 5.26 16.23
C CYS A 382 -5.85 5.80 17.06
N ARG A 383 -4.64 5.37 16.72
CA ARG A 383 -3.40 5.80 17.43
C ARG A 383 -3.14 7.30 17.40
N CYS A 384 -3.61 8.03 16.37
CA CYS A 384 -3.38 9.47 16.29
C CYS A 384 -4.26 10.29 17.25
N GLU A 385 -5.40 9.75 17.65
CA GLU A 385 -6.43 10.44 18.45
C GLU A 385 -6.75 9.67 19.74
N ASP A 386 -5.94 8.66 20.04
CA ASP A 386 -6.06 7.75 21.18
C ASP A 386 -7.46 7.15 21.39
N VAL A 387 -8.14 6.81 20.29
CA VAL A 387 -9.52 6.31 20.34
C VAL A 387 -9.52 4.79 20.46
N THR A 388 -10.11 4.27 21.53
CA THR A 388 -10.26 2.83 21.78
C THR A 388 -11.47 2.21 21.05
N ALA A 389 -11.48 0.88 20.97
CA ALA A 389 -12.59 0.12 20.43
C ALA A 389 -13.88 0.31 21.24
N GLY A 390 -13.78 0.38 22.57
CA GLY A 390 -14.90 0.63 23.46
C GLY A 390 -15.53 2.00 23.22
N ALA A 391 -14.70 3.04 23.03
CA ALA A 391 -15.18 4.39 22.70
C ALA A 391 -15.95 4.41 21.36
N LEU A 392 -15.48 3.67 20.34
CA LEU A 392 -16.19 3.53 19.07
C LEU A 392 -17.54 2.82 19.21
N ARG A 393 -17.58 1.71 19.98
CA ARG A 393 -18.81 0.94 20.24
C ARG A 393 -19.83 1.80 20.99
N GLN A 394 -19.40 2.45 22.08
CA GLN A 394 -20.23 3.34 22.88
C GLN A 394 -20.78 4.51 22.04
N ALA A 395 -19.96 5.14 21.20
CA ALA A 395 -20.43 6.22 20.34
C ALA A 395 -21.45 5.75 19.29
N ALA A 396 -21.29 4.54 18.75
CA ALA A 396 -22.25 3.95 17.81
C ALA A 396 -23.59 3.65 18.50
N GLU A 397 -23.56 3.17 19.75
CA GLU A 397 -24.74 2.91 20.57
C GLU A 397 -25.47 4.21 20.93
N LEU A 398 -24.76 5.20 21.49
CA LEU A 398 -25.35 6.47 21.94
C LEU A 398 -25.95 7.30 20.80
N THR A 399 -25.33 7.28 19.62
CA THR A 399 -25.83 8.05 18.46
C THR A 399 -26.89 7.31 17.65
N GLY A 400 -27.07 5.99 17.88
CA GLY A 400 -27.85 5.12 17.01
C GLY A 400 -27.34 5.09 15.55
N SER A 401 -26.14 5.63 15.28
CA SER A 401 -25.59 5.81 13.95
C SER A 401 -24.38 4.90 13.76
N ARG A 402 -24.42 4.12 12.67
CA ARG A 402 -23.27 3.36 12.18
C ARG A 402 -22.53 4.07 11.05
N GLY A 403 -22.87 5.34 10.79
CA GLY A 403 -22.27 6.14 9.74
C GLY A 403 -20.88 6.64 10.13
N LEU A 404 -19.90 6.48 9.24
CA LEU A 404 -18.51 6.91 9.45
C LEU A 404 -18.40 8.40 9.80
N ARG A 405 -19.23 9.25 9.19
CA ARG A 405 -19.25 10.69 9.49
C ARG A 405 -19.63 10.96 10.93
N SER A 406 -20.68 10.29 11.44
CA SER A 406 -21.15 10.48 12.81
C SER A 406 -20.02 10.14 13.79
N LEU A 407 -19.40 8.98 13.61
CA LEU A 407 -18.36 8.48 14.50
C LEU A 407 -17.06 9.27 14.43
N LYS A 408 -16.67 9.72 13.23
CA LYS A 408 -15.56 10.65 13.07
C LYS A 408 -15.80 11.92 13.89
N LEU A 409 -17.00 12.49 13.84
CA LEU A 409 -17.32 13.75 14.54
C LEU A 409 -17.47 13.56 16.05
N THR A 410 -17.94 12.41 16.52
CA THR A 410 -18.12 12.15 17.95
C THR A 410 -16.87 11.62 18.66
N THR A 411 -16.05 10.80 17.98
CA THR A 411 -14.88 10.16 18.59
C THR A 411 -13.55 10.73 18.10
N ARG A 412 -13.55 11.53 17.03
CA ARG A 412 -12.34 11.97 16.30
C ARG A 412 -11.56 10.86 15.59
N ALA A 413 -12.01 9.60 15.64
CA ALA A 413 -11.32 8.49 14.98
C ALA A 413 -11.14 8.74 13.47
N GLY A 414 -9.89 8.77 13.02
CA GLY A 414 -9.53 9.07 11.63
C GLY A 414 -9.42 10.56 11.30
N LEU A 415 -9.44 11.46 12.28
CA LEU A 415 -9.21 12.89 12.11
C LEU A 415 -7.79 13.36 12.49
N GLY A 416 -6.94 12.47 13.01
CA GLY A 416 -5.56 12.81 13.34
C GLY A 416 -4.65 12.96 12.12
N LEU A 417 -3.33 13.06 12.33
CA LEU A 417 -2.34 13.35 11.27
C LEU A 417 -2.36 12.36 10.10
N CYS A 418 -2.58 11.07 10.36
CA CYS A 418 -2.71 10.07 9.29
C CYS A 418 -4.02 10.20 8.49
N GLN A 419 -4.96 11.02 9.00
CA GLN A 419 -6.28 11.30 8.45
C GLN A 419 -7.13 10.03 8.24
N GLY A 420 -6.81 8.94 8.95
CA GLY A 420 -7.52 7.66 8.85
C GLY A 420 -6.93 6.64 7.88
N ARG A 421 -5.70 6.84 7.38
CA ARG A 421 -5.00 5.84 6.53
C ARG A 421 -4.77 4.50 7.23
N THR A 422 -4.46 4.55 8.52
CA THR A 422 -4.22 3.34 9.33
C THR A 422 -5.51 2.79 9.92
N CYS A 423 -6.31 3.64 10.57
CA CYS A 423 -7.47 3.18 11.33
C CYS A 423 -8.77 3.14 10.51
N GLY A 424 -8.88 3.89 9.41
CA GLY A 424 -10.15 4.14 8.71
C GLY A 424 -10.86 2.85 8.30
N ARG A 425 -10.13 1.92 7.68
CA ARG A 425 -10.71 0.64 7.28
C ARG A 425 -11.04 -0.26 8.48
N THR A 426 -10.30 -0.16 9.58
CA THR A 426 -10.60 -0.87 10.84
C THR A 426 -11.90 -0.36 11.43
N VAL A 427 -12.06 0.96 11.49
CA VAL A 427 -13.28 1.61 11.96
C VAL A 427 -14.46 1.17 11.09
N GLU A 428 -14.37 1.24 9.77
CA GLU A 428 -15.41 0.75 8.85
C GLU A 428 -15.80 -0.71 9.10
N ASP A 429 -14.81 -1.60 9.17
CA ASP A 429 -15.05 -3.02 9.38
C ASP A 429 -15.71 -3.27 10.75
N MET A 430 -15.36 -2.52 11.81
CA MET A 430 -15.99 -2.66 13.13
C MET A 430 -17.47 -2.20 13.14
N LEU A 431 -17.85 -1.27 12.26
CA LEU A 431 -19.19 -0.70 12.20
C LEU A 431 -20.19 -1.48 11.35
N THR A 432 -19.71 -2.18 10.33
CA THR A 432 -20.54 -3.03 9.44
C THR A 432 -21.17 -4.23 10.15
N GLY A 433 -20.67 -4.60 11.34
CA GLY A 433 -21.10 -5.82 12.03
C GLY A 433 -20.86 -7.08 11.18
N SER A 434 -21.58 -8.17 11.51
CA SER A 434 -21.41 -9.49 10.89
C SER A 434 -21.84 -9.59 9.42
N ASN A 435 -22.40 -8.53 8.83
CA ASN A 435 -22.95 -8.54 7.47
C ASN A 435 -21.87 -8.29 6.42
N GLY A 436 -20.99 -9.29 6.24
CA GLY A 436 -20.10 -9.42 5.09
C GLY A 436 -18.93 -8.42 5.00
N PRO A 437 -17.94 -8.70 4.14
CA PRO A 437 -16.88 -7.75 3.81
C PRO A 437 -17.40 -6.75 2.78
N GLY A 438 -17.78 -5.55 3.21
CA GLY A 438 -18.18 -4.47 2.32
C GLY A 438 -17.91 -3.11 2.97
N LEU A 439 -17.57 -2.10 2.17
CA LEU A 439 -17.52 -0.72 2.64
C LEU A 439 -18.95 -0.23 2.91
N LEU A 440 -19.17 0.44 4.05
CA LEU A 440 -20.44 1.16 4.29
C LEU A 440 -20.66 2.25 3.25
N ASP A 441 -19.57 2.86 2.78
CA ASP A 441 -19.58 3.97 1.85
C ASP A 441 -18.25 4.01 1.06
N PRO A 442 -18.17 3.37 -0.12
CA PRO A 442 -16.95 3.30 -0.91
C PRO A 442 -16.33 4.67 -1.20
N GLY A 443 -15.04 4.85 -0.88
CA GLY A 443 -14.30 6.09 -1.12
C GLY A 443 -14.49 7.19 -0.07
N ARG A 444 -15.45 7.09 0.85
CA ARG A 444 -15.72 8.17 1.83
C ARG A 444 -14.64 8.35 2.90
N THR A 445 -13.90 7.30 3.25
CA THR A 445 -12.69 7.43 4.09
C THR A 445 -11.50 8.02 3.35
N ALA A 446 -11.49 7.92 2.02
CA ALA A 446 -10.46 8.44 1.15
C ALA A 446 -10.73 9.89 0.69
N HIS A 447 -11.98 10.36 0.74
CA HIS A 447 -12.34 11.72 0.36
C HIS A 447 -11.70 12.77 1.29
N ARG A 448 -10.69 13.47 0.78
CA ARG A 448 -9.93 14.51 1.47
C ARG A 448 -9.51 15.56 0.45
N PRO A 449 -9.98 16.81 0.56
CA PRO A 449 -9.56 17.87 -0.36
C PRO A 449 -8.05 18.11 -0.34
N VAL A 450 -7.44 17.94 0.84
CA VAL A 450 -6.00 18.02 1.04
C VAL A 450 -5.45 16.62 1.28
N ALA A 451 -4.72 16.09 0.30
CA ALA A 451 -4.23 14.71 0.30
C ALA A 451 -3.09 14.48 1.28
N ILE A 452 -2.30 15.49 1.61
CA ILE A 452 -1.19 15.42 2.57
C ILE A 452 -1.10 16.71 3.37
N PRO A 453 -0.53 16.71 4.58
CA PRO A 453 -0.30 17.94 5.31
C PRO A 453 0.53 18.95 4.49
N VAL A 454 0.04 20.19 4.43
CA VAL A 454 0.72 21.33 3.80
C VAL A 454 0.80 22.44 4.84
N ARG A 455 1.94 23.13 4.93
CA ARG A 455 2.08 24.25 5.86
C ARG A 455 1.32 25.45 5.30
N LEU A 456 0.60 26.18 6.15
CA LEU A 456 -0.14 27.38 5.73
C LEU A 456 0.77 28.43 5.06
N GLY A 457 2.02 28.56 5.53
CA GLY A 457 3.01 29.45 4.92
C GLY A 457 3.36 29.09 3.48
N GLU A 458 3.35 27.81 3.12
CA GLU A 458 3.63 27.35 1.74
C GLU A 458 2.46 27.70 0.82
N LEU A 459 1.22 27.53 1.28
CA LEU A 459 0.03 27.95 0.54
C LEU A 459 0.00 29.47 0.33
N ALA A 460 0.32 30.24 1.37
CA ALA A 460 0.38 31.70 1.30
C ALA A 460 1.50 32.20 0.35
N ALA A 461 2.65 31.51 0.32
CA ALA A 461 3.73 31.84 -0.60
C ALA A 461 3.36 31.52 -2.05
N SER A 462 2.68 30.41 -2.31
CA SER A 462 2.31 29.98 -3.67
C SER A 462 1.37 30.94 -4.41
N THR A 463 0.56 31.72 -3.69
CA THR A 463 -0.33 32.74 -4.26
C THR A 463 0.38 34.07 -4.49
N SER A 464 1.49 34.33 -3.79
CA SER A 464 2.28 35.55 -3.94
C SER A 464 3.15 35.54 -5.20
N THR A 465 3.57 34.35 -5.66
CA THR A 465 4.37 34.18 -6.89
C THR A 465 3.54 34.26 -8.18
N SER A 466 2.22 34.03 -8.15
CA SER A 466 1.37 34.21 -9.36
C SER A 466 0.94 35.66 -9.61
N ASN A 467 1.19 36.58 -8.67
CA ASN A 467 0.78 37.99 -8.76
C ASN A 467 1.95 38.93 -9.17
N ARG A 468 3.09 38.39 -9.59
CA ARG A 468 4.18 39.14 -10.21
C ARG A 468 4.39 38.58 -11.61
N GLU A 469 4.24 39.45 -12.62
CA GLU A 469 4.17 39.19 -14.08
C GLU A 469 2.71 38.93 -14.53
N ASP A 470 1.90 39.95 -14.86
CA ASP A 470 2.06 40.90 -15.97
C ASP A 470 1.54 42.33 -15.65
N VAL A 471 2.45 43.32 -15.64
CA VAL A 471 2.24 44.75 -16.04
C VAL A 471 3.65 45.26 -16.41
N PRO A 472 3.93 45.68 -17.66
CA PRO A 472 3.27 46.81 -18.32
C PRO A 472 2.35 46.47 -19.50
#